data_AF-A0A2C9UAJ2-F1
#
_entry.id   AF-A0A2C9UAJ2-F1
#
_cell.length_a   1.000
_cell.length_b   1.000
_cell.length_c   1.000
_cell.angle_alpha   90.00
_cell.angle_beta   90.00
_cell.angle_gamma   90.00
#
_symmetry.space_group_name_H-M   'P 1'
#
loop_
_entity.id
_entity.type
_entity.pdbx_description
1 polymer ?
#
loop_
_entity_poly.entity_id
_entity_poly.type
_entity_poly.pdbx_seq_one_letter_code
_entity_poly.pdbx_strand_id
1 'polypeptide(L)'
;MALPSSSSSPPLSVSTQMKQHIKQDSFRPHSLKFSSMQKENNINDDNVASFNQNPSRRLALLKLGADENMMRPRTPPKMAPVSTAVAEENPLEWVNKDKRRMLHVVYRVGDLEKTIKFYTECLGMKLLRKRDIPEERYTNAFLGYGPEDSHFTVELTYNYGVDKYNIGTGFGHFGIAVEDVAKTVNLVKAKGGKVTSEPGLVEGGSTMSAFVEDPDGYKFELLERGLTPEPLCQVMLRVGDLDHAVNFYNKAFGMQLLQRRDFPESKYAVAIMGYGPEDKNAVLELTYNYGVTEYDKGNGYAQIAIGTDDVYKSAKAIELCGGSIIREPGPLPGINTKITACLDPDGWKSVLVDNVDFLRELE
;
A
#
# COMPACT_ATOMS: atom_id res chain seq x y z
N MET A 1 -68.80 -28.63 2.15
CA MET A 1 -70.01 -27.90 2.55
C MET A 1 -69.63 -26.89 3.62
N ALA A 2 -69.98 -25.61 3.40
CA ALA A 2 -70.22 -24.51 4.35
C ALA A 2 -69.22 -24.14 5.48
N LEU A 3 -68.83 -22.86 5.49
CA LEU A 3 -68.36 -22.07 6.65
C LEU A 3 -69.50 -21.87 7.68
N PRO A 4 -69.22 -21.30 8.88
CA PRO A 4 -69.39 -19.84 9.03
C PRO A 4 -68.41 -19.11 10.00
N SER A 5 -68.22 -17.79 9.72
CA SER A 5 -68.11 -16.56 10.57
C SER A 5 -67.51 -16.62 12.00
N SER A 6 -66.85 -15.61 12.61
CA SER A 6 -66.50 -14.20 12.35
C SER A 6 -65.93 -13.62 13.66
N SER A 7 -64.99 -12.67 13.62
CA SER A 7 -65.11 -11.36 14.32
C SER A 7 -63.82 -10.54 14.19
N SER A 8 -64.03 -9.23 14.01
CA SER A 8 -63.05 -8.22 13.62
C SER A 8 -63.18 -6.99 14.52
N SER A 9 -62.03 -6.49 15.01
CA SER A 9 -61.71 -5.08 15.36
C SER A 9 -62.50 -4.43 16.53
N PRO A 10 -62.16 -3.21 17.05
CA PRO A 10 -61.05 -2.27 16.78
C PRO A 10 -60.35 -1.69 18.06
N PRO A 11 -59.39 -0.73 17.92
CA PRO A 11 -58.70 -0.04 19.03
C PRO A 11 -59.28 1.34 19.34
N LEU A 12 -58.96 1.94 20.50
CA LEU A 12 -59.19 3.37 20.77
C LEU A 12 -58.27 3.95 21.86
N SER A 13 -57.98 5.24 21.67
CA SER A 13 -56.98 6.12 22.27
C SER A 13 -57.49 7.00 23.43
N VAL A 14 -56.55 7.76 24.03
CA VAL A 14 -56.64 9.16 24.53
C VAL A 14 -56.42 9.43 26.05
N SER A 15 -55.25 10.05 26.33
CA SER A 15 -54.89 11.17 27.23
C SER A 15 -55.42 11.33 28.68
N THR A 16 -54.53 11.72 29.62
CA THR A 16 -54.36 13.13 30.11
C THR A 16 -53.42 13.25 31.33
N GLN A 17 -52.44 14.15 31.20
CA GLN A 17 -51.71 15.01 32.16
C GLN A 17 -51.58 14.66 33.66
N MET A 18 -50.34 14.81 34.17
CA MET A 18 -50.06 15.66 35.34
C MET A 18 -48.68 16.34 35.23
N LYS A 19 -48.64 17.61 35.63
CA LYS A 19 -47.53 18.57 35.56
C LYS A 19 -46.85 18.74 36.93
N GLN A 20 -45.62 19.26 36.88
CA GLN A 20 -44.86 20.06 37.87
C GLN A 20 -44.06 19.34 38.99
N HIS A 21 -42.73 19.46 38.95
CA HIS A 21 -42.00 20.46 39.76
C HIS A 21 -40.57 20.71 39.23
N ILE A 22 -40.20 21.99 39.21
CA ILE A 22 -38.89 22.54 38.85
C ILE A 22 -38.04 22.65 40.12
N LYS A 23 -36.76 22.28 40.07
CA LYS A 23 -35.68 22.99 40.78
C LYS A 23 -34.45 23.09 39.88
N GLN A 24 -34.11 24.34 39.58
CA GLN A 24 -32.85 24.77 38.99
C GLN A 24 -31.73 24.57 40.02
N ASP A 25 -30.60 24.02 39.61
CA ASP A 25 -29.32 24.39 40.21
C ASP A 25 -28.29 24.60 39.10
N SER A 26 -27.69 25.79 39.17
CA SER A 26 -26.74 26.39 38.25
C SER A 26 -25.37 25.74 38.34
N PHE A 27 -24.82 25.31 37.21
CA PHE A 27 -23.37 25.09 37.06
C PHE A 27 -22.81 26.04 36.01
N ARG A 28 -21.87 26.89 36.47
CA ARG A 28 -21.11 27.86 35.69
C ARG A 28 -20.09 27.14 34.79
N PRO A 29 -19.83 27.61 33.56
CA PRO A 29 -18.66 27.18 32.81
C PRO A 29 -17.41 27.93 33.30
N HIS A 30 -16.37 27.18 33.67
CA HIS A 30 -15.04 27.74 33.94
C HIS A 30 -14.39 28.20 32.63
N SER A 31 -14.18 29.50 32.52
CA SER A 31 -13.35 30.15 31.50
C SER A 31 -11.87 29.82 31.75
N LEU A 32 -11.25 29.04 30.87
CA LEU A 32 -9.80 28.96 30.77
C LEU A 32 -9.31 30.05 29.81
N LYS A 33 -8.66 31.06 30.38
CA LYS A 33 -7.94 32.12 29.67
C LYS A 33 -6.72 31.51 28.99
N PHE A 34 -6.68 31.51 27.66
CA PHE A 34 -5.42 31.40 26.92
C PHE A 34 -4.80 32.79 26.81
N SER A 35 -3.65 32.97 27.47
CA SER A 35 -2.81 34.16 27.33
C SER A 35 -2.05 34.08 26.01
N SER A 36 -2.29 35.07 25.16
CA SER A 36 -1.51 35.38 23.96
C SER A 36 -0.05 35.73 24.33
N MET A 37 0.92 34.99 23.81
CA MET A 37 2.26 35.52 23.56
C MET A 37 2.44 35.61 22.06
N GLN A 38 2.22 36.82 21.52
CA GLN A 38 2.75 37.22 20.24
C GLN A 38 4.28 37.34 20.38
N LYS A 39 5.01 36.55 19.60
CA LYS A 39 6.36 36.92 19.18
C LYS A 39 6.28 37.28 17.71
N GLU A 40 6.34 38.57 17.45
CA GLU A 40 6.71 39.12 16.16
C GLU A 40 8.09 38.59 15.78
N ASN A 41 8.23 38.07 14.57
CA ASN A 41 9.48 38.07 13.83
C ASN A 41 9.13 38.29 12.36
N ASN A 42 9.41 39.51 11.91
CA ASN A 42 9.45 39.90 10.50
C ASN A 42 10.33 38.92 9.71
N ILE A 43 9.78 38.32 8.66
CA ILE A 43 10.56 37.73 7.59
C ILE A 43 10.32 38.59 6.37
N ASN A 44 11.40 39.23 5.92
CA ASN A 44 11.46 39.99 4.67
C ASN A 44 11.16 39.05 3.49
N ASP A 45 10.22 39.48 2.65
CA ASP A 45 10.14 39.08 1.26
C ASP A 45 11.41 39.55 0.55
N ASP A 46 12.34 38.64 0.31
CA ASP A 46 13.36 38.70 -0.75
C ASP A 46 14.31 37.51 -0.55
N ASN A 47 13.98 36.36 -1.15
CA ASN A 47 14.93 35.32 -1.59
C ASN A 47 14.18 34.20 -2.35
N VAL A 48 13.53 34.57 -3.46
CA VAL A 48 13.12 33.63 -4.51
C VAL A 48 14.05 33.84 -5.69
N ALA A 49 15.26 33.27 -5.64
CA ALA A 49 16.09 32.94 -6.80
C ALA A 49 17.47 32.45 -6.36
N SER A 50 17.67 31.12 -6.28
CA SER A 50 18.91 30.46 -6.75
C SER A 50 18.93 28.96 -6.41
N PHE A 51 18.10 28.15 -7.05
CA PHE A 51 18.38 26.72 -7.18
C PHE A 51 17.91 26.25 -8.55
N ASN A 52 18.68 26.60 -9.58
CA ASN A 52 18.54 25.97 -10.88
C ASN A 52 19.91 25.84 -11.55
N GLN A 53 20.62 24.76 -11.22
CA GLN A 53 21.72 24.23 -12.03
C GLN A 53 21.75 22.71 -11.88
N ASN A 54 21.01 21.97 -12.73
CA ASN A 54 21.53 20.93 -13.65
C ASN A 54 20.38 20.04 -14.23
N PRO A 55 19.74 20.42 -15.36
CA PRO A 55 18.54 19.73 -15.86
C PRO A 55 18.83 18.58 -16.85
N SER A 56 19.73 17.65 -16.54
CA SER A 56 20.02 16.54 -17.46
C SER A 56 20.35 15.23 -16.76
N ARG A 57 19.44 14.72 -15.91
CA ARG A 57 19.64 13.41 -15.26
C ARG A 57 18.31 12.72 -14.95
N ARG A 58 18.04 11.62 -15.71
CA ARG A 58 17.57 10.29 -15.23
C ARG A 58 16.22 9.74 -15.69
N LEU A 59 16.31 9.07 -16.83
CA LEU A 59 15.52 7.89 -17.18
C LEU A 59 15.92 6.69 -16.33
N ALA A 60 14.99 6.14 -15.55
CA ALA A 60 14.83 4.69 -15.35
C ALA A 60 13.84 4.38 -14.20
N LEU A 61 12.53 4.33 -14.49
CA LEU A 61 11.63 3.44 -13.74
C LEU A 61 10.36 3.01 -14.47
N LEU A 62 10.06 3.52 -15.68
CA LEU A 62 8.80 3.19 -16.35
C LEU A 62 8.85 2.65 -17.81
N LYS A 63 10.00 2.52 -18.46
CA LYS A 63 10.07 1.96 -19.82
C LYS A 63 11.32 1.12 -20.02
N LEU A 64 11.18 -0.07 -20.62
CA LEU A 64 11.89 -0.53 -21.82
C LEU A 64 11.57 -2.01 -22.10
N GLY A 65 11.05 -2.26 -23.30
CA GLY A 65 11.08 -3.56 -23.98
C GLY A 65 11.96 -3.45 -25.23
N ALA A 66 12.56 -4.59 -25.60
CA ALA A 66 13.22 -4.99 -26.85
C ALA A 66 14.30 -4.07 -27.47
N ASP A 67 15.56 -4.54 -27.50
CA ASP A 67 16.26 -4.83 -28.76
C ASP A 67 17.59 -5.59 -28.54
N GLU A 68 17.79 -6.64 -29.33
CA GLU A 68 19.01 -7.45 -29.47
C GLU A 68 19.93 -6.88 -30.57
N ASN A 69 21.25 -6.76 -30.33
CA ASN A 69 22.28 -7.45 -31.13
C ASN A 69 23.75 -7.12 -30.76
N MET A 70 24.53 -8.20 -30.66
CA MET A 70 25.92 -8.43 -31.08
C MET A 70 27.09 -7.53 -30.59
N MET A 71 28.01 -8.14 -29.82
CA MET A 71 29.45 -8.18 -30.18
C MET A 71 30.22 -9.32 -29.46
N ARG A 72 31.27 -9.82 -30.14
CA ARG A 72 32.06 -11.04 -29.88
C ARG A 72 33.14 -10.88 -28.78
N PRO A 73 33.65 -11.98 -28.17
CA PRO A 73 34.52 -11.91 -26.99
C PRO A 73 36.00 -11.68 -27.32
N ARG A 74 36.71 -10.98 -26.42
CA ARG A 74 38.18 -10.96 -26.30
C ARG A 74 38.61 -11.58 -24.97
N THR A 75 39.58 -12.48 -25.02
CA THR A 75 40.15 -13.21 -23.88
C THR A 75 41.20 -12.37 -23.14
N PRO A 76 41.15 -12.26 -21.79
CA PRO A 76 42.26 -11.73 -21.00
C PRO A 76 43.14 -12.84 -20.37
N PRO A 77 44.40 -12.55 -19.98
CA PRO A 77 45.36 -13.55 -19.52
C PRO A 77 45.15 -13.97 -18.05
N LYS A 78 45.53 -15.22 -17.75
CA LYS A 78 45.44 -15.87 -16.43
C LYS A 78 46.35 -15.19 -15.39
N MET A 79 45.77 -14.81 -14.25
CA MET A 79 46.49 -14.62 -12.98
C MET A 79 46.11 -15.74 -12.01
N ALA A 80 47.09 -16.18 -11.20
CA ALA A 80 46.95 -17.26 -10.22
C ALA A 80 46.11 -16.83 -8.99
N PRO A 81 45.30 -17.71 -8.39
CA PRO A 81 44.42 -17.33 -7.30
C PRO A 81 45.14 -17.34 -5.95
N VAL A 82 45.05 -16.21 -5.24
CA VAL A 82 45.26 -16.16 -3.78
C VAL A 82 43.91 -16.52 -3.14
N SER A 83 43.84 -17.69 -2.54
CA SER A 83 42.63 -18.20 -1.88
C SER A 83 42.60 -17.73 -0.42
N THR A 84 41.80 -16.71 -0.15
CA THR A 84 41.11 -16.54 1.14
C THR A 84 39.62 -16.70 0.88
N ALA A 85 39.17 -17.96 0.78
CA ALA A 85 37.76 -18.28 0.64
C ALA A 85 37.04 -17.99 1.97
N VAL A 86 36.49 -16.78 2.10
CA VAL A 86 35.28 -16.60 2.91
C VAL A 86 34.23 -17.43 2.19
N ALA A 87 33.69 -18.46 2.82
CA ALA A 87 32.62 -19.25 2.22
C ALA A 87 31.49 -18.29 1.79
N GLU A 88 31.18 -18.24 0.50
CA GLU A 88 30.07 -17.42 0.00
C GLU A 88 28.80 -17.88 0.72
N GLU A 89 28.21 -16.97 1.50
CA GLU A 89 26.96 -17.22 2.20
C GLU A 89 25.88 -17.58 1.19
N ASN A 90 25.19 -18.72 1.40
CA ASN A 90 24.11 -19.16 0.54
C ASN A 90 23.02 -18.07 0.47
N PRO A 91 22.67 -17.54 -0.71
CA PRO A 91 21.67 -16.47 -0.86
C PRO A 91 20.34 -16.80 -0.17
N LEU A 92 19.90 -18.07 -0.19
CA LEU A 92 18.64 -18.49 0.43
C LEU A 92 18.72 -18.51 1.97
N GLU A 93 19.90 -18.76 2.54
CA GLU A 93 20.11 -18.64 3.99
C GLU A 93 20.19 -17.18 4.41
N TRP A 94 20.80 -16.34 3.58
CA TRP A 94 20.92 -14.90 3.81
C TRP A 94 19.56 -14.20 3.84
N VAL A 95 18.62 -14.59 2.97
CA VAL A 95 17.26 -13.99 2.92
C VAL A 95 16.57 -14.03 4.29
N ASN A 96 16.81 -15.07 5.10
CA ASN A 96 16.22 -15.20 6.44
C ASN A 96 16.91 -14.34 7.51
N LYS A 97 18.08 -13.78 7.22
CA LYS A 97 18.87 -12.93 8.12
C LYS A 97 18.80 -11.44 7.75
N ASP A 98 18.40 -11.15 6.50
CA ASP A 98 18.27 -9.80 5.96
C ASP A 98 17.18 -9.00 6.70
N LYS A 99 17.38 -7.69 6.81
CA LYS A 99 16.45 -6.77 7.46
C LYS A 99 15.52 -6.16 6.43
N ARG A 100 14.49 -6.90 6.06
CA ARG A 100 13.52 -6.46 5.05
C ARG A 100 12.36 -5.69 5.65
N ARG A 101 11.83 -4.75 4.87
CA ARG A 101 10.67 -3.93 5.22
C ARG A 101 9.88 -3.56 3.98
N MET A 102 8.55 -3.62 4.04
CA MET A 102 7.72 -3.03 2.99
C MET A 102 7.81 -1.50 3.09
N LEU A 103 8.22 -0.83 2.00
CA LEU A 103 8.49 0.61 1.98
C LEU A 103 7.27 1.38 1.49
N HIS A 104 6.83 1.06 0.28
CA HIS A 104 5.67 1.68 -0.33
C HIS A 104 5.09 0.82 -1.44
N VAL A 105 3.84 1.09 -1.81
CA VAL A 105 3.23 0.59 -3.04
C VAL A 105 3.11 1.71 -4.05
N VAL A 106 3.55 1.43 -5.29
CA VAL A 106 3.52 2.37 -6.41
C VAL A 106 2.34 2.04 -7.32
N TYR A 107 1.50 3.04 -7.61
CA TYR A 107 0.42 2.91 -8.58
C TYR A 107 0.08 4.27 -9.20
N ARG A 108 -0.61 4.21 -10.34
CA ARG A 108 -0.85 5.37 -11.18
C ARG A 108 -2.25 5.94 -10.96
N VAL A 109 -2.36 7.26 -11.01
CA VAL A 109 -3.61 7.99 -10.79
C VAL A 109 -3.87 8.96 -11.94
N GLY A 110 -5.13 9.15 -12.30
CA GLY A 110 -5.56 10.03 -13.38
C GLY A 110 -5.63 11.51 -12.98
N ASP A 111 -5.82 11.79 -11.69
CA ASP A 111 -5.87 13.14 -11.12
C ASP A 111 -5.21 13.15 -9.73
N LEU A 112 -3.98 13.67 -9.67
CA LEU A 112 -3.17 13.65 -8.45
C LEU A 112 -3.81 14.44 -7.31
N GLU A 113 -4.35 15.62 -7.58
CA GLU A 113 -4.92 16.49 -6.53
C GLU A 113 -6.21 15.89 -5.97
N LYS A 114 -7.06 15.33 -6.84
CA LYS A 114 -8.28 14.67 -6.42
C LYS A 114 -7.98 13.46 -5.53
N THR A 115 -6.96 12.67 -5.88
CA THR A 115 -6.58 11.50 -5.09
C THR A 115 -5.91 11.89 -3.77
N ILE A 116 -4.99 12.88 -3.76
CA ILE A 116 -4.43 13.44 -2.52
C ILE A 116 -5.55 13.91 -1.61
N LYS A 117 -6.50 14.70 -2.13
CA LYS A 117 -7.62 15.21 -1.35
C LYS A 117 -8.46 14.08 -0.75
N PHE A 118 -8.80 13.07 -1.55
CA PHE A 118 -9.55 11.91 -1.08
C PHE A 118 -8.81 11.18 0.05
N TYR A 119 -7.52 10.90 -0.10
CA TYR A 119 -6.75 10.19 0.93
C TYR A 119 -6.58 11.02 2.20
N THR A 120 -6.38 12.34 2.09
CA THR A 120 -6.26 13.20 3.28
C THR A 120 -7.59 13.43 3.99
N GLU A 121 -8.68 13.66 3.25
CA GLU A 121 -9.96 14.06 3.84
C GLU A 121 -10.87 12.88 4.20
N CYS A 122 -10.76 11.76 3.49
CA CYS A 122 -11.61 10.59 3.69
C CYS A 122 -10.90 9.47 4.45
N LEU A 123 -9.61 9.22 4.15
CA LEU A 123 -8.84 8.11 4.73
C LEU A 123 -7.90 8.55 5.86
N GLY A 124 -7.73 9.86 6.06
CA GLY A 124 -6.90 10.40 7.15
C GLY A 124 -5.39 10.27 6.94
N MET A 125 -4.94 10.01 5.71
CA MET A 125 -3.51 10.00 5.37
C MET A 125 -2.94 11.42 5.40
N LYS A 126 -1.62 11.52 5.49
CA LYS A 126 -0.85 12.76 5.34
C LYS A 126 -0.11 12.74 4.01
N LEU A 127 -0.08 13.87 3.31
CA LEU A 127 0.88 14.09 2.24
C LEU A 127 2.25 14.27 2.87
N LEU A 128 3.15 13.32 2.62
CA LEU A 128 4.50 13.27 3.20
C LEU A 128 5.47 14.05 2.32
N ARG A 129 5.41 13.79 1.01
CA ARG A 129 6.28 14.43 0.03
C ARG A 129 5.62 14.46 -1.34
N LYS A 130 5.99 15.45 -2.14
CA LYS A 130 5.56 15.56 -3.54
C LYS A 130 6.75 15.97 -4.38
N ARG A 131 6.97 15.30 -5.50
CA ARG A 131 8.08 15.56 -6.41
C ARG A 131 7.54 15.66 -7.83
N ASP A 132 7.82 16.78 -8.48
CA ASP A 132 7.51 16.95 -9.90
C ASP A 132 8.76 16.66 -10.75
N ILE A 133 8.60 15.92 -11.84
CA ILE A 133 9.68 15.54 -12.76
C ILE A 133 9.25 15.92 -14.19
N PRO A 134 9.27 17.23 -14.55
CA PRO A 134 8.78 17.69 -15.84
C PRO A 134 9.52 17.10 -17.04
N GLU A 135 10.82 16.83 -16.89
CA GLU A 135 11.66 16.26 -17.95
C GLU A 135 11.19 14.85 -18.35
N GLU A 136 10.58 14.13 -17.42
CA GLU A 136 10.03 12.78 -17.63
C GLU A 136 8.51 12.76 -17.70
N ARG A 137 7.87 13.92 -17.54
CA ARG A 137 6.42 14.13 -17.62
C ARG A 137 5.61 13.33 -16.61
N TYR A 138 6.07 13.29 -15.36
CA TYR A 138 5.26 12.78 -14.25
C TYR A 138 5.49 13.55 -12.95
N THR A 139 4.53 13.42 -12.03
CA THR A 139 4.62 13.88 -10.65
C THR A 139 4.39 12.69 -9.72
N ASN A 140 5.19 12.58 -8.66
CA ASN A 140 4.94 11.66 -7.55
C ASN A 140 4.36 12.38 -6.33
N ALA A 141 3.50 11.69 -5.60
CA ALA A 141 3.11 12.05 -4.24
C ALA A 141 3.19 10.84 -3.31
N PHE A 142 3.80 11.02 -2.15
CA PHE A 142 3.93 10.02 -1.11
C PHE A 142 2.95 10.32 0.01
N LEU A 143 2.08 9.38 0.34
CA LEU A 143 1.08 9.53 1.40
C LEU A 143 1.07 8.34 2.35
N GLY A 144 0.78 8.58 3.62
CA GLY A 144 0.69 7.52 4.61
C GLY A 144 0.30 8.05 5.98
N TYR A 145 0.44 7.23 7.01
CA TYR A 145 0.06 7.58 8.39
C TYR A 145 1.23 8.08 9.25
N GLY A 146 2.46 7.94 8.75
CA GLY A 146 3.68 8.41 9.40
C GLY A 146 4.84 8.54 8.40
N PRO A 147 6.06 8.88 8.88
CA PRO A 147 7.21 9.11 8.01
C PRO A 147 7.68 7.82 7.29
N GLU A 148 8.19 7.99 6.07
CA GLU A 148 8.56 6.91 5.13
C GLU A 148 9.69 5.99 5.65
N ASP A 149 10.49 6.47 6.61
CA ASP A 149 11.56 5.70 7.26
C ASP A 149 11.05 4.58 8.17
N SER A 150 9.81 4.66 8.60
CA SER A 150 9.21 3.80 9.63
C SER A 150 7.81 3.28 9.30
N HIS A 151 7.15 3.84 8.28
CA HIS A 151 5.81 3.45 7.85
C HIS A 151 5.79 2.98 6.40
N PHE A 152 4.82 2.12 6.09
CA PHE A 152 4.43 1.78 4.74
C PHE A 152 3.58 2.91 4.14
N THR A 153 3.85 3.27 2.89
CA THR A 153 3.22 4.43 2.24
C THR A 153 2.72 4.10 0.83
N VAL A 154 1.87 4.97 0.30
CA VAL A 154 1.50 4.94 -1.13
C VAL A 154 2.38 5.94 -1.87
N GLU A 155 2.96 5.50 -2.98
CA GLU A 155 3.59 6.37 -3.97
C GLU A 155 2.64 6.47 -5.18
N LEU A 156 1.98 7.60 -5.31
CA LEU A 156 1.16 7.92 -6.46
C LEU A 156 2.04 8.41 -7.59
N THR A 157 1.79 7.93 -8.81
CA THR A 157 2.41 8.45 -10.04
C THR A 157 1.34 9.02 -10.96
N TYR A 158 1.38 10.34 -11.17
CA TYR A 158 0.59 11.01 -12.19
C TYR A 158 1.44 11.25 -13.43
N ASN A 159 1.10 10.61 -14.55
CA ASN A 159 1.73 10.88 -15.85
C ASN A 159 0.98 12.00 -16.57
N TYR A 160 1.68 13.01 -17.06
CA TYR A 160 1.05 14.22 -17.59
C TYR A 160 0.12 13.91 -18.77
N GLY A 161 -1.15 14.28 -18.61
CA GLY A 161 -2.18 14.11 -19.63
C GLY A 161 -2.72 12.68 -19.75
N VAL A 162 -2.38 11.78 -18.83
CA VAL A 162 -2.99 10.45 -18.72
C VAL A 162 -3.96 10.46 -17.54
N ASP A 163 -5.25 10.39 -17.84
CA ASP A 163 -6.35 10.61 -16.89
C ASP A 163 -7.06 9.32 -16.45
N LYS A 164 -6.66 8.16 -16.99
CA LYS A 164 -7.25 6.86 -16.63
C LYS A 164 -6.27 5.71 -16.84
N TYR A 165 -6.37 4.71 -15.97
CA TYR A 165 -5.66 3.45 -16.08
C TYR A 165 -6.63 2.26 -16.02
N ASN A 166 -6.20 1.13 -16.57
CA ASN A 166 -6.85 -0.16 -16.35
C ASN A 166 -6.28 -0.78 -15.08
N ILE A 167 -7.11 -0.99 -14.05
CA ILE A 167 -6.69 -1.67 -12.81
C ILE A 167 -6.41 -3.17 -13.06
N GLY A 168 -7.05 -3.75 -14.09
CA GLY A 168 -7.01 -5.18 -14.35
C GLY A 168 -7.88 -5.98 -13.37
N THR A 169 -7.79 -7.30 -13.44
CA THR A 169 -8.53 -8.24 -12.60
C THR A 169 -7.68 -8.89 -11.53
N GLY A 170 -6.36 -8.70 -11.57
CA GLY A 170 -5.42 -9.28 -10.62
C GLY A 170 -5.27 -8.47 -9.34
N PHE A 171 -5.34 -7.15 -9.42
CA PHE A 171 -5.23 -6.30 -8.24
C PHE A 171 -6.49 -6.47 -7.37
N GLY A 172 -6.30 -6.70 -6.08
CA GLY A 172 -7.38 -6.87 -5.12
C GLY A 172 -7.82 -5.54 -4.53
N HIS A 173 -7.07 -5.08 -3.53
CA HIS A 173 -7.32 -3.89 -2.75
C HIS A 173 -6.08 -3.49 -1.95
N PHE A 174 -6.13 -2.30 -1.35
CA PHE A 174 -5.29 -1.93 -0.21
C PHE A 174 -6.09 -2.11 1.08
N GLY A 175 -5.44 -2.42 2.20
CA GLY A 175 -6.09 -2.52 3.51
C GLY A 175 -5.71 -1.34 4.40
N ILE A 176 -6.70 -0.76 5.08
CA ILE A 176 -6.53 0.28 6.09
C ILE A 176 -7.19 -0.16 7.40
N ALA A 177 -6.38 -0.31 8.44
CA ALA A 177 -6.87 -0.49 9.79
C ALA A 177 -7.42 0.84 10.34
N VAL A 178 -8.67 0.83 10.81
CA VAL A 178 -9.35 1.98 11.43
C VAL A 178 -9.99 1.56 12.75
N GLU A 179 -10.11 2.49 13.69
CA GLU A 179 -10.72 2.20 15.00
C GLU A 179 -12.25 2.02 14.92
N ASP A 180 -12.89 2.65 13.94
CA ASP A 180 -14.35 2.63 13.74
C ASP A 180 -14.63 2.66 12.24
N VAL A 181 -14.99 1.49 11.68
CA VAL A 181 -15.26 1.33 10.26
C VAL A 181 -16.52 2.10 9.87
N ALA A 182 -17.58 2.04 10.68
CA ALA A 182 -18.84 2.71 10.39
C ALA A 182 -18.69 4.24 10.31
N LYS A 183 -17.93 4.82 11.24
CA LYS A 183 -17.60 6.25 11.23
C LYS A 183 -16.80 6.65 10.00
N THR A 184 -15.80 5.85 9.62
CA THR A 184 -14.97 6.10 8.44
C THR A 184 -15.80 6.02 7.16
N VAL A 185 -16.65 5.01 7.02
CA VAL A 185 -17.60 4.88 5.90
C VAL A 185 -18.54 6.08 5.80
N ASN A 186 -19.10 6.53 6.92
CA ASN A 186 -19.97 7.71 6.95
C ASN A 186 -19.24 8.99 6.51
N LEU A 187 -17.98 9.15 6.92
CA LEU A 187 -17.13 10.26 6.46
C LEU A 187 -16.90 10.20 4.94
N VAL A 188 -16.53 9.03 4.42
CA VAL A 188 -16.34 8.80 2.97
C VAL A 188 -17.60 9.18 2.20
N LYS A 189 -18.78 8.72 2.63
CA LYS A 189 -20.07 9.08 2.01
C LYS A 189 -20.34 10.58 2.05
N ALA A 190 -20.13 11.21 3.22
CA ALA A 190 -20.36 12.65 3.38
C ALA A 190 -19.44 13.50 2.50
N LYS A 191 -18.26 12.99 2.15
CA LYS A 191 -17.30 13.62 1.24
C LYS A 191 -17.52 13.24 -0.24
N GLY A 192 -18.57 12.48 -0.56
CA GLY A 192 -18.89 12.07 -1.93
C GLY A 192 -18.06 10.90 -2.45
N GLY A 193 -17.34 10.19 -1.57
CA GLY A 193 -16.62 8.97 -1.91
C GLY A 193 -17.56 7.78 -2.15
N LYS A 194 -17.06 6.77 -2.86
CA LYS A 194 -17.85 5.59 -3.23
C LYS A 194 -17.64 4.47 -2.22
N VAL A 195 -18.72 3.95 -1.65
CA VAL A 195 -18.72 2.78 -0.78
C VAL A 195 -19.26 1.60 -1.59
N THR A 196 -18.51 0.50 -1.65
CA THR A 196 -18.85 -0.69 -2.46
C THR A 196 -19.22 -1.90 -1.62
N SER A 197 -18.87 -1.90 -0.35
CA SER A 197 -19.43 -2.79 0.65
C SER A 197 -19.65 -2.01 1.94
N GLU A 198 -20.87 -2.07 2.47
CA GLU A 198 -21.20 -1.50 3.76
C GLU A 198 -20.49 -2.25 4.89
N PRO A 199 -20.35 -1.65 6.09
CA PRO A 199 -19.80 -2.31 7.26
C PRO A 199 -20.49 -3.64 7.55
N GLY A 200 -19.72 -4.73 7.54
CA GLY A 200 -20.17 -6.08 7.86
C GLY A 200 -19.04 -6.94 8.40
N LEU A 201 -19.38 -8.06 9.07
CA LEU A 201 -18.38 -9.01 9.52
C LEU A 201 -17.70 -9.68 8.33
N VAL A 202 -16.37 -9.76 8.38
CA VAL A 202 -15.58 -10.56 7.43
C VAL A 202 -16.04 -12.01 7.50
N GLU A 203 -16.14 -12.66 6.34
CA GLU A 203 -16.49 -14.07 6.24
C GLU A 203 -15.56 -14.94 7.11
N GLY A 204 -16.15 -15.81 7.94
CA GLY A 204 -15.40 -16.68 8.83
C GLY A 204 -14.61 -15.98 9.95
N GLY A 205 -14.85 -14.68 10.19
CA GLY A 205 -14.17 -13.90 11.21
C GLY A 205 -15.14 -13.11 12.11
N SER A 206 -14.55 -12.37 13.06
CA SER A 206 -15.26 -11.43 13.95
C SER A 206 -14.90 -9.96 13.69
N THR A 207 -14.06 -9.70 12.69
CA THR A 207 -13.63 -8.35 12.32
C THR A 207 -14.69 -7.67 11.47
N MET A 208 -15.06 -6.44 11.83
CA MET A 208 -15.89 -5.59 10.99
C MET A 208 -15.05 -5.04 9.83
N SER A 209 -15.58 -5.08 8.62
CA SER A 209 -14.93 -4.56 7.42
C SER A 209 -15.91 -3.82 6.51
N ALA A 210 -15.38 -2.92 5.68
CA ALA A 210 -16.12 -2.27 4.61
C ALA A 210 -15.20 -2.04 3.40
N PHE A 211 -15.77 -1.82 2.22
CA PHE A 211 -14.98 -1.46 1.04
C PHE A 211 -15.38 -0.09 0.52
N VAL A 212 -14.36 0.71 0.19
CA VAL A 212 -14.52 1.98 -0.50
C VAL A 212 -13.68 1.99 -1.77
N GLU A 213 -14.06 2.81 -2.74
CA GLU A 213 -13.28 3.06 -3.95
C GLU A 213 -12.76 4.49 -3.96
N ASP A 214 -11.52 4.63 -4.38
CA ASP A 214 -10.90 5.93 -4.62
C ASP A 214 -11.33 6.55 -5.98
N PRO A 215 -10.84 7.75 -6.34
CA PRO A 215 -11.21 8.41 -7.58
C PRO A 215 -10.93 7.64 -8.87
N ASP A 216 -9.94 6.74 -8.87
CA ASP A 216 -9.50 5.95 -10.01
C ASP A 216 -10.15 4.54 -10.02
N GLY A 217 -10.80 4.15 -8.92
CA GLY A 217 -11.49 2.87 -8.75
C GLY A 217 -10.68 1.82 -7.98
N TYR A 218 -9.54 2.18 -7.39
CA TYR A 218 -8.82 1.29 -6.50
C TYR A 218 -9.64 1.06 -5.23
N LYS A 219 -9.73 -0.21 -4.85
CA LYS A 219 -10.47 -0.63 -3.65
C LYS A 219 -9.58 -0.48 -2.42
N PHE A 220 -10.18 0.05 -1.37
CA PHE A 220 -9.63 0.07 -0.02
C PHE A 220 -10.56 -0.70 0.90
N GLU A 221 -10.05 -1.77 1.50
CA GLU A 221 -10.70 -2.45 2.62
C GLU A 221 -10.43 -1.66 3.90
N LEU A 222 -11.49 -1.27 4.60
CA LEU A 222 -11.43 -0.68 5.92
C LEU A 222 -11.63 -1.80 6.93
N LEU A 223 -10.64 -2.03 7.80
CA LEU A 223 -10.63 -3.10 8.78
C LEU A 223 -10.73 -2.53 10.19
N GLU A 224 -11.75 -2.92 10.96
CA GLU A 224 -11.89 -2.45 12.32
C GLU A 224 -10.87 -3.13 13.23
N ARG A 225 -9.89 -2.37 13.71
CA ARG A 225 -8.82 -2.83 14.60
C ARG A 225 -8.56 -1.78 15.68
N GLY A 226 -7.99 -2.20 16.79
CA GLY A 226 -7.45 -1.26 17.77
C GLY A 226 -6.29 -0.44 17.18
N LEU A 227 -5.77 0.52 17.96
CA LEU A 227 -4.61 1.31 17.57
C LEU A 227 -3.46 0.41 17.10
N THR A 228 -2.99 0.66 15.87
CA THR A 228 -1.88 -0.04 15.25
C THR A 228 -0.79 0.96 14.87
N PRO A 229 0.50 0.59 14.97
CA PRO A 229 1.58 1.41 14.42
C PRO A 229 1.54 1.52 12.90
N GLU A 230 0.84 0.63 12.19
CA GLU A 230 0.81 0.60 10.73
C GLU A 230 -0.63 0.52 10.19
N PRO A 231 -1.34 1.67 10.09
CA PRO A 231 -2.72 1.66 9.61
C PRO A 231 -2.85 1.26 8.13
N LEU A 232 -1.89 1.60 7.26
CA LEU A 232 -1.89 1.09 5.88
C LEU A 232 -1.31 -0.33 5.88
N CYS A 233 -2.18 -1.31 6.14
CA CYS A 233 -1.75 -2.61 6.63
C CYS A 233 -1.71 -3.71 5.56
N GLN A 234 -2.30 -3.54 4.37
CA GLN A 234 -2.33 -4.63 3.38
C GLN A 234 -2.17 -4.13 1.94
N VAL A 235 -1.53 -4.96 1.11
CA VAL A 235 -1.73 -4.97 -0.34
C VAL A 235 -2.21 -6.37 -0.71
N MET A 236 -3.37 -6.47 -1.38
CA MET A 236 -3.93 -7.75 -1.81
C MET A 236 -3.76 -7.96 -3.31
N LEU A 237 -3.13 -9.07 -3.68
CA LEU A 237 -2.91 -9.49 -5.06
C LEU A 237 -3.50 -10.88 -5.28
N ARG A 238 -4.18 -11.06 -6.42
CA ARG A 238 -4.65 -12.39 -6.83
C ARG A 238 -3.51 -13.18 -7.51
N VAL A 239 -3.48 -14.47 -7.21
CA VAL A 239 -2.50 -15.43 -7.74
C VAL A 239 -3.20 -16.67 -8.28
N GLY A 240 -2.57 -17.31 -9.27
CA GLY A 240 -3.09 -18.51 -9.92
C GLY A 240 -2.81 -19.80 -9.17
N ASP A 241 -1.81 -19.82 -8.30
CA ASP A 241 -1.44 -20.95 -7.44
C ASP A 241 -0.93 -20.42 -6.09
N LEU A 242 -1.75 -20.60 -5.04
CA LEU A 242 -1.44 -20.07 -3.71
C LEU A 242 -0.23 -20.75 -3.07
N ASP A 243 -0.05 -22.05 -3.27
CA ASP A 243 1.06 -22.79 -2.67
C ASP A 243 2.38 -22.38 -3.32
N HIS A 244 2.38 -22.22 -4.65
CA HIS A 244 3.54 -21.72 -5.37
C HIS A 244 3.89 -20.29 -4.95
N ALA A 245 2.90 -19.39 -4.90
CA ALA A 245 3.13 -18.01 -4.49
C ALA A 245 3.65 -17.90 -3.06
N VAL A 246 3.04 -18.60 -2.09
CA VAL A 246 3.51 -18.64 -0.68
C VAL A 246 4.95 -19.14 -0.61
N ASN A 247 5.28 -20.23 -1.31
CA ASN A 247 6.65 -20.76 -1.33
C ASN A 247 7.64 -19.77 -1.95
N PHE A 248 7.25 -19.07 -3.01
CA PHE A 248 8.07 -18.05 -3.66
C PHE A 248 8.35 -16.89 -2.70
N TYR A 249 7.33 -16.26 -2.13
CA TYR A 249 7.51 -15.14 -1.21
C TYR A 249 8.24 -15.54 0.08
N ASN A 250 8.08 -16.79 0.53
CA ASN A 250 8.87 -17.28 1.66
C ASN A 250 10.36 -17.41 1.32
N LYS A 251 10.71 -18.07 0.22
CA LYS A 251 12.11 -18.38 -0.10
C LYS A 251 12.87 -17.24 -0.77
N ALA A 252 12.23 -16.51 -1.69
CA ALA A 252 12.83 -15.38 -2.41
C ALA A 252 12.74 -14.09 -1.61
N PHE A 253 11.59 -13.88 -0.96
CA PHE A 253 11.30 -12.63 -0.27
C PHE A 253 11.58 -12.68 1.24
N GLY A 254 11.77 -13.86 1.84
CA GLY A 254 12.00 -14.01 3.28
C GLY A 254 10.75 -13.71 4.11
N MET A 255 9.58 -13.62 3.47
CA MET A 255 8.33 -13.36 4.16
C MET A 255 7.89 -14.60 4.93
N GLN A 256 7.34 -14.38 6.12
CA GLN A 256 6.71 -15.43 6.91
C GLN A 256 5.26 -15.59 6.46
N LEU A 257 4.79 -16.83 6.38
CA LEU A 257 3.36 -17.12 6.29
C LEU A 257 2.73 -16.87 7.67
N LEU A 258 2.04 -15.75 7.81
CA LEU A 258 1.44 -15.31 9.07
C LEU A 258 0.08 -15.97 9.29
N GLN A 259 -0.68 -16.13 8.22
CA GLN A 259 -1.99 -16.75 8.25
C GLN A 259 -2.33 -17.40 6.91
N ARG A 260 -3.10 -18.48 6.96
CA ARG A 260 -3.75 -19.07 5.81
C ARG A 260 -5.19 -19.43 6.18
N ARG A 261 -6.14 -19.09 5.31
CA ARG A 261 -7.54 -19.49 5.45
C ARG A 261 -8.07 -20.00 4.12
N ASP A 262 -8.99 -20.93 4.20
CA ASP A 262 -9.62 -21.56 3.04
C ASP A 262 -11.14 -21.45 3.19
N PHE A 263 -11.81 -21.01 2.13
CA PHE A 263 -13.24 -20.72 2.10
C PHE A 263 -13.90 -21.55 0.99
N PRO A 264 -14.09 -22.86 1.19
CA PRO A 264 -14.54 -23.77 0.14
C PRO A 264 -15.97 -23.45 -0.35
N GLU A 265 -16.83 -22.88 0.52
CA GLU A 265 -18.19 -22.47 0.14
C GLU A 265 -18.17 -21.29 -0.84
N SER A 266 -17.29 -20.32 -0.59
CA SER A 266 -17.09 -19.13 -1.42
C SER A 266 -16.02 -19.30 -2.51
N LYS A 267 -15.38 -20.49 -2.57
CA LYS A 267 -14.42 -20.91 -3.59
C LYS A 267 -13.16 -20.04 -3.71
N TYR A 268 -12.61 -19.62 -2.59
CA TYR A 268 -11.32 -18.93 -2.55
C TYR A 268 -10.49 -19.33 -1.33
N ALA A 269 -9.18 -19.09 -1.41
CA ALA A 269 -8.24 -19.24 -0.32
C ALA A 269 -7.36 -18.00 -0.21
N VAL A 270 -6.91 -17.68 0.99
CA VAL A 270 -6.05 -16.53 1.26
C VAL A 270 -4.81 -16.93 2.06
N ALA A 271 -3.69 -16.29 1.76
CA ALA A 271 -2.47 -16.36 2.55
C ALA A 271 -1.97 -14.95 2.86
N ILE A 272 -1.59 -14.72 4.11
CA ILE A 272 -1.02 -13.45 4.57
C ILE A 272 0.48 -13.63 4.77
N MET A 273 1.27 -12.86 4.03
CA MET A 273 2.73 -12.90 4.00
C MET A 273 3.31 -11.59 4.54
N GLY A 274 4.33 -11.63 5.38
CA GLY A 274 4.95 -10.39 5.88
C GLY A 274 6.26 -10.58 6.65
N TYR A 275 6.80 -9.48 7.17
CA TYR A 275 8.07 -9.43 7.91
C TYR A 275 7.90 -9.32 9.43
N GLY A 276 6.66 -9.38 9.93
CA GLY A 276 6.33 -9.29 11.34
C GLY A 276 4.84 -9.54 11.59
N PRO A 277 4.38 -9.39 12.84
CA PRO A 277 2.97 -9.61 13.19
C PRO A 277 2.01 -8.76 12.33
N GLU A 278 0.95 -9.39 11.83
CA GLU A 278 -0.05 -8.79 10.92
C GLU A 278 -0.75 -7.55 11.51
N ASP A 279 -0.92 -7.51 12.83
CA ASP A 279 -1.56 -6.40 13.55
C ASP A 279 -0.66 -5.16 13.68
N LYS A 280 0.62 -5.26 13.33
CA LYS A 280 1.65 -4.22 13.53
C LYS A 280 2.44 -3.85 12.27
N ASN A 281 2.24 -4.55 11.16
CA ASN A 281 3.04 -4.38 9.95
C ASN A 281 2.15 -4.42 8.72
N ALA A 282 2.61 -3.77 7.64
CA ALA A 282 2.05 -4.01 6.32
C ALA A 282 2.34 -5.46 5.90
N VAL A 283 1.34 -6.09 5.29
CA VAL A 283 1.40 -7.46 4.80
C VAL A 283 0.99 -7.54 3.34
N LEU A 284 1.46 -8.58 2.66
CA LEU A 284 1.01 -8.99 1.35
C LEU A 284 -0.07 -10.07 1.54
N GLU A 285 -1.29 -9.76 1.15
CA GLU A 285 -2.37 -10.75 1.06
C GLU A 285 -2.39 -11.35 -0.35
N LEU A 286 -2.34 -12.67 -0.41
CA LEU A 286 -2.43 -13.44 -1.64
C LEU A 286 -3.77 -14.16 -1.68
N THR A 287 -4.59 -13.89 -2.70
CA THR A 287 -5.88 -14.55 -2.87
C THR A 287 -5.88 -15.45 -4.09
N TYR A 288 -6.25 -16.71 -3.90
CA TYR A 288 -6.50 -17.67 -4.96
C TYR A 288 -8.00 -17.94 -5.07
N ASN A 289 -8.59 -17.76 -6.25
CA ASN A 289 -9.95 -18.19 -6.54
C ASN A 289 -9.91 -19.55 -7.23
N TYR A 290 -10.72 -20.50 -6.78
CA TYR A 290 -10.63 -21.89 -7.22
C TYR A 290 -10.81 -22.02 -8.74
N GLY A 291 -9.81 -22.63 -9.39
CA GLY A 291 -9.81 -22.86 -10.83
C GLY A 291 -9.48 -21.63 -11.68
N VAL A 292 -9.14 -20.48 -11.07
CA VAL A 292 -8.72 -19.27 -11.78
C VAL A 292 -7.22 -19.11 -11.65
N THR A 293 -6.50 -19.37 -12.75
CA THR A 293 -5.03 -19.43 -12.77
C THR A 293 -4.38 -18.18 -13.37
N GLU A 294 -5.15 -17.29 -14.00
CA GLU A 294 -4.61 -16.11 -14.68
C GLU A 294 -5.48 -14.88 -14.41
N TYR A 295 -4.83 -13.72 -14.33
CA TYR A 295 -5.49 -12.43 -14.13
C TYR A 295 -4.80 -11.35 -14.95
N ASP A 296 -5.60 -10.43 -15.50
CA ASP A 296 -5.08 -9.20 -16.12
C ASP A 296 -4.46 -8.33 -15.04
N LYS A 297 -3.19 -7.95 -15.25
CA LYS A 297 -2.45 -7.08 -14.34
C LYS A 297 -2.83 -5.61 -14.50
N GLY A 298 -3.48 -5.28 -15.62
CA GLY A 298 -3.76 -3.91 -15.98
C GLY A 298 -2.48 -3.09 -16.16
N ASN A 299 -2.63 -1.77 -16.10
CA ASN A 299 -1.52 -0.82 -16.13
C ASN A 299 -1.65 0.26 -15.04
N GLY A 300 -2.57 0.08 -14.09
CA GLY A 300 -2.73 0.97 -12.94
C GLY A 300 -1.70 0.70 -11.85
N TYR A 301 -1.79 -0.47 -11.20
CA TYR A 301 -0.78 -0.92 -10.24
C TYR A 301 0.60 -1.01 -10.93
N ALA A 302 1.66 -0.59 -10.23
CA ALA A 302 3.02 -0.66 -10.77
C ALA A 302 3.87 -1.70 -10.03
N GLN A 303 4.10 -1.54 -8.73
CA GLN A 303 4.95 -2.46 -7.95
C GLN A 303 4.81 -2.22 -6.44
N ILE A 304 5.30 -3.16 -5.63
CA ILE A 304 5.64 -2.92 -4.22
C ILE A 304 7.16 -2.74 -4.12
N ALA A 305 7.59 -1.76 -3.33
CA ALA A 305 8.99 -1.58 -2.97
C ALA A 305 9.29 -2.19 -1.59
N ILE A 306 10.38 -2.95 -1.51
CA ILE A 306 10.83 -3.62 -0.27
C ILE A 306 12.29 -3.27 -0.01
N GLY A 307 12.58 -2.82 1.19
CA GLY A 307 13.92 -2.53 1.66
C GLY A 307 14.71 -3.81 1.90
N THR A 308 16.01 -3.78 1.61
CA THR A 308 16.95 -4.89 1.83
C THR A 308 18.34 -4.34 2.13
N ASP A 309 19.15 -5.06 2.91
CA ASP A 309 20.54 -4.67 3.15
C ASP A 309 21.46 -4.99 1.96
N ASP A 310 21.03 -5.83 1.01
CA ASP A 310 21.80 -6.19 -0.18
C ASP A 310 20.90 -6.56 -1.38
N VAL A 311 20.82 -5.65 -2.36
CA VAL A 311 20.03 -5.88 -3.58
C VAL A 311 20.61 -6.97 -4.49
N TYR A 312 21.91 -7.26 -4.41
CA TYR A 312 22.57 -8.27 -5.24
C TYR A 312 22.27 -9.67 -4.72
N LYS A 313 22.39 -9.88 -3.40
CA LYS A 313 21.99 -11.16 -2.77
C LYS A 313 20.48 -11.40 -2.91
N SER A 314 19.68 -10.33 -2.77
CA SER A 314 18.23 -10.39 -3.03
C SER A 314 17.91 -10.86 -4.44
N ALA A 315 18.50 -10.22 -5.45
CA ALA A 315 18.32 -10.62 -6.85
C ALA A 315 18.69 -12.10 -7.05
N LYS A 316 19.81 -12.55 -6.47
CA LYS A 316 20.24 -13.93 -6.62
C LYS A 316 19.27 -14.94 -6.00
N ALA A 317 18.73 -14.64 -4.81
CA ALA A 317 17.74 -15.49 -4.16
C ALA A 317 16.44 -15.58 -4.97
N ILE A 318 16.01 -14.47 -5.59
CA ILE A 318 14.82 -14.42 -6.44
C ILE A 318 14.98 -15.32 -7.66
N GLU A 319 16.11 -15.24 -8.38
CA GLU A 319 16.40 -16.12 -9.52
C GLU A 319 16.35 -17.60 -9.14
N LEU A 320 16.98 -17.96 -8.01
CA LEU A 320 17.02 -19.35 -7.52
C LEU A 320 15.63 -19.90 -7.16
N CYS A 321 14.65 -19.03 -6.91
CA CYS A 321 13.28 -19.40 -6.56
C CYS A 321 12.31 -19.30 -7.75
N GLY A 322 12.80 -19.07 -8.97
CA GLY A 322 11.96 -19.01 -10.18
C GLY A 322 11.36 -17.63 -10.48
N GLY A 323 11.77 -16.58 -9.79
CA GLY A 323 11.40 -15.21 -10.11
C GLY A 323 12.22 -14.67 -11.29
N SER A 324 11.65 -13.74 -12.05
CA SER A 324 12.33 -13.14 -13.20
C SER A 324 12.92 -11.78 -12.84
N ILE A 325 14.24 -11.63 -12.94
CA ILE A 325 14.89 -10.31 -12.82
C ILE A 325 14.59 -9.52 -14.10
N ILE A 326 13.95 -8.36 -13.94
CA ILE A 326 13.64 -7.42 -15.03
C ILE A 326 14.50 -6.16 -14.96
N ARG A 327 15.25 -6.00 -13.87
CA ARG A 327 16.31 -5.02 -13.73
C ARG A 327 17.41 -5.61 -12.85
N GLU A 328 18.59 -5.78 -13.44
CA GLU A 328 19.78 -6.23 -12.72
C GLU A 328 20.08 -5.36 -11.50
N PRO A 329 20.58 -5.96 -10.39
CA PRO A 329 20.93 -5.23 -9.19
C PRO A 329 22.03 -4.21 -9.48
N GLY A 330 21.80 -2.96 -9.09
CA GLY A 330 22.79 -1.92 -9.23
C GLY A 330 22.28 -0.51 -8.99
N PRO A 331 23.20 0.47 -8.94
CA PRO A 331 22.84 1.86 -8.73
C PRO A 331 22.02 2.39 -9.91
N LEU A 332 20.98 3.15 -9.61
CA LEU A 332 20.35 4.00 -10.61
C LEU A 332 21.39 5.03 -11.12
N PRO A 333 21.35 5.48 -12.39
CA PRO A 333 22.38 6.38 -12.94
C PRO A 333 22.34 7.86 -12.47
N GLY A 334 23.01 8.30 -11.38
CA GLY A 334 23.04 9.73 -10.88
C GLY A 334 22.70 10.07 -9.38
N ILE A 335 21.60 9.61 -8.77
CA ILE A 335 21.24 9.45 -7.35
C ILE A 335 21.92 8.23 -6.70
N ASN A 336 22.43 7.30 -7.49
CA ASN A 336 23.19 6.11 -7.05
C ASN A 336 22.46 5.13 -6.12
N THR A 337 21.16 5.29 -5.86
CA THR A 337 20.35 4.32 -5.14
C THR A 337 20.37 2.96 -5.82
N LYS A 338 20.84 1.95 -5.09
CA LYS A 338 20.93 0.57 -5.54
C LYS A 338 19.55 -0.07 -5.47
N ILE A 339 19.12 -0.62 -6.60
CA ILE A 339 17.87 -1.36 -6.71
C ILE A 339 18.04 -2.61 -7.58
N THR A 340 17.16 -3.59 -7.40
CA THR A 340 16.82 -4.60 -8.42
C THR A 340 15.31 -4.63 -8.59
N ALA A 341 14.82 -5.05 -9.75
CA ALA A 341 13.39 -5.25 -9.96
C ALA A 341 13.13 -6.64 -10.53
N CYS A 342 12.05 -7.26 -10.09
CA CYS A 342 11.69 -8.59 -10.50
C CYS A 342 10.18 -8.75 -10.72
N LEU A 343 9.81 -9.84 -11.37
CA LEU A 343 8.45 -10.36 -11.44
C LEU A 343 8.37 -11.65 -10.61
N ASP A 344 7.30 -11.80 -9.85
CA ASP A 344 6.93 -13.07 -9.23
C ASP A 344 6.38 -14.06 -10.29
N PRO A 345 6.08 -15.32 -9.92
CA PRO A 345 5.56 -16.32 -10.86
C PRO A 345 4.24 -15.93 -11.55
N ASP A 346 3.45 -15.04 -10.96
CA ASP A 346 2.21 -14.53 -11.51
C ASP A 346 2.40 -13.26 -12.36
N GLY A 347 3.62 -12.70 -12.39
CA GLY A 347 3.95 -11.48 -13.12
C GLY A 347 3.74 -10.19 -12.31
N TRP A 348 3.59 -10.26 -10.99
CA TRP A 348 3.56 -9.07 -10.13
C TRP A 348 4.96 -8.51 -9.95
N LYS A 349 5.10 -7.22 -10.20
CA LYS A 349 6.38 -6.52 -10.08
C LYS A 349 6.68 -6.14 -8.63
N SER A 350 7.91 -6.38 -8.22
CA SER A 350 8.50 -5.86 -6.99
C SER A 350 9.83 -5.15 -7.28
N VAL A 351 10.16 -4.16 -6.47
CA VAL A 351 11.46 -3.48 -6.49
C VAL A 351 12.12 -3.63 -5.13
N LEU A 352 13.32 -4.18 -5.11
CA LEU A 352 14.13 -4.27 -3.90
C LEU A 352 15.06 -3.08 -3.88
N VAL A 353 15.03 -2.31 -2.79
CA VAL A 353 15.77 -1.06 -2.62
C VAL A 353 16.73 -1.22 -1.46
N ASP A 354 17.98 -0.78 -1.64
CA ASP A 354 18.94 -0.77 -0.56
C ASP A 354 18.47 0.14 0.60
N ASN A 355 18.46 -0.42 1.82
CA ASN A 355 17.93 0.26 3.01
C ASN A 355 18.64 1.58 3.31
N VAL A 356 19.97 1.63 3.15
CA VAL A 356 20.77 2.83 3.44
C VAL A 356 20.52 3.88 2.35
N ASP A 357 20.47 3.45 1.10
CA ASP A 357 20.22 4.35 -0.02
C ASP A 357 18.81 4.95 0.02
N PHE A 358 17.80 4.15 0.41
CA PHE A 358 16.42 4.62 0.57
C PHE A 358 16.33 5.77 1.58
N LEU A 359 17.00 5.65 2.74
CA LEU A 359 16.99 6.71 3.76
C LEU A 359 17.59 8.02 3.23
N ARG A 360 18.61 7.94 2.37
CA ARG A 360 19.20 9.14 1.73
C ARG A 360 18.27 9.83 0.73
N GLU A 361 17.24 9.15 0.24
CA GLU A 361 16.22 9.77 -0.65
C GLU A 361 15.14 10.53 0.11
N LEU A 362 15.05 10.32 1.44
CA LEU A 362 14.10 10.98 2.32
C LEU A 362 14.63 12.31 2.89
N GLU A 363 15.95 12.50 2.86
CA GLU A 363 16.65 13.77 3.15
C GLU A 363 16.49 14.76 1.98
#